data_AF-A0A9D9RQP7-F1
#
_entry.id   AF-A0A9D9RQP7-F1
#
_cell.length_a   1.000
_cell.length_b   1.000
_cell.length_c   1.000
_cell.angle_alpha   90.00
_cell.angle_beta   90.00
_cell.angle_gamma   90.00
#
_symmetry.space_group_name_H-M   'P 1'
#
loop_
_entity.id
_entity.type
_entity.pdbx_description
1 polymer ?
#
loop_
_entity_poly.entity_id
_entity_poly.type
_entity_poly.pdbx_seq_one_letter_code
_entity_poly.pdbx_strand_id
1 'polypeptide(L)'
;MFEIIPKEIKRVFKISFLLTIVVVIFGIIIKRPELWFAFFIGSVASIINSYLLLSVIHKTVYYQTHGKAGMYIEYIKRIAIFILSLYLVVLVTRKFFPNILLNNIVAAGIGILNFKISLFISKLLEYREHKKKGDGN
;
A
#
# COMPACT_ATOMS: atom_id res chain seq x y z
N MET A 1 6.70 -13.61 -10.19
CA MET A 1 5.89 -12.46 -9.68
C MET A 1 6.68 -11.16 -9.54
N PHE A 2 7.99 -11.18 -9.21
CA PHE A 2 8.81 -9.96 -8.99
C PHE A 2 9.69 -9.52 -10.17
N GLU A 3 9.74 -10.26 -11.27
CA GLU A 3 10.61 -9.93 -12.42
C GLU A 3 10.15 -8.70 -13.20
N ILE A 4 8.86 -8.35 -13.11
CA ILE A 4 8.26 -7.20 -13.79
C ILE A 4 8.57 -5.87 -13.06
N ILE A 5 9.03 -5.92 -11.80
CA ILE A 5 9.15 -4.73 -10.94
C ILE A 5 10.56 -4.14 -11.05
N PRO A 6 10.70 -2.86 -11.47
CA PRO A 6 11.98 -2.15 -11.47
C PRO A 6 12.67 -2.20 -10.10
N LYS A 7 14.01 -2.21 -10.09
CA LYS A 7 14.79 -2.33 -8.85
C LYS A 7 14.46 -1.23 -7.84
N GLU A 8 14.23 0.01 -8.30
CA GLU A 8 13.85 1.13 -7.42
C GLU A 8 12.49 0.88 -6.75
N ILE A 9 11.52 0.39 -7.52
CA ILE A 9 10.16 0.14 -7.03
C ILE A 9 10.13 -1.08 -6.09
N LYS A 10 10.99 -2.07 -6.31
CA LYS A 10 11.15 -3.21 -5.40
C LYS A 10 11.58 -2.76 -4.00
N ARG A 11 12.38 -1.69 -3.87
CA ARG A 11 12.73 -1.07 -2.57
C ARG A 11 11.47 -0.54 -1.88
N VAL A 12 10.58 0.12 -2.62
CA VAL A 12 9.31 0.66 -2.09
C VAL A 12 8.40 -0.46 -1.55
N PHE A 13 8.25 -1.57 -2.28
CA PHE A 13 7.49 -2.73 -1.79
C PHE A 13 8.06 -3.30 -0.49
N LYS A 14 9.39 -3.43 -0.40
CA LYS A 14 10.05 -3.90 0.82
C LYS A 14 9.79 -2.98 2.01
N ILE A 15 9.92 -1.66 1.81
CA ILE A 15 9.63 -0.66 2.85
C ILE A 15 8.16 -0.75 3.27
N SER A 16 7.23 -0.85 2.33
CA SER A 16 5.79 -0.96 2.61
C SER A 16 5.45 -2.22 3.41
N PHE A 17 6.06 -3.35 3.07
CA PHE A 17 5.89 -4.60 3.82
C PHE A 17 6.47 -4.51 5.23
N LEU A 18 7.67 -3.94 5.37
CA LEU A 18 8.33 -3.75 6.65
C LEU A 18 7.53 -2.80 7.56
N LEU A 19 7.04 -1.69 7.01
CA LEU A 19 6.19 -0.72 7.72
C LEU A 19 4.89 -1.39 8.18
N THR A 20 4.32 -2.26 7.34
CA THR A 20 3.13 -3.05 7.70
C THR A 20 3.41 -3.94 8.91
N ILE A 21 4.49 -4.72 8.87
CA ILE A 21 4.88 -5.60 9.97
C ILE A 21 5.10 -4.82 11.26
N VAL A 22 5.85 -3.72 11.21
CA VAL A 22 6.16 -2.90 12.38
C VAL A 22 4.88 -2.36 13.03
N VAL A 23 3.96 -1.79 12.23
CA VAL A 23 2.70 -1.24 12.76
C VAL A 23 1.79 -2.32 13.31
N VAL A 24 1.73 -3.50 12.66
CA VAL A 24 0.93 -4.62 13.13
C VAL A 24 1.45 -5.16 14.46
N ILE A 25 2.76 -5.40 14.59
CA ILE A 25 3.37 -5.86 15.84
C ILE A 25 3.12 -4.85 16.96
N PHE A 26 3.33 -3.56 16.68
CA PHE A 26 3.07 -2.49 17.64
C PHE A 26 1.60 -2.43 18.06
N GLY A 27 0.68 -2.60 17.10
CA GLY A 27 -0.76 -2.67 17.36
C GLY A 27 -1.17 -3.85 18.23
N ILE A 28 -0.53 -5.01 18.08
CA ILE A 28 -0.76 -6.19 18.93
C ILE A 28 -0.30 -5.91 20.36
N ILE A 29 0.90 -5.33 20.54
CA ILE A 29 1.46 -5.02 21.87
C ILE A 29 0.55 -4.06 22.65
N ILE A 30 0.02 -3.02 21.98
CA ILE A 30 -0.84 -2.01 22.61
C ILE A 30 -2.32 -2.47 22.66
N LYS A 31 -2.63 -3.64 22.09
CA LYS A 31 -3.98 -4.21 22.00
C LYS A 31 -4.97 -3.26 21.30
N ARG A 32 -4.50 -2.54 20.28
CA ARG A 32 -5.29 -1.58 19.49
C ARG A 32 -5.68 -2.19 18.14
N PRO A 33 -6.91 -2.69 17.98
CA PRO A 33 -7.38 -3.30 16.73
C PRO A 33 -7.35 -2.34 15.54
N GLU A 34 -7.34 -1.04 15.77
CA GLU A 34 -7.11 -0.03 14.74
C GLU A 34 -5.80 -0.31 13.98
N LEU A 35 -4.73 -0.65 14.71
CA LEU A 35 -3.38 -0.75 14.21
C LEU A 35 -3.04 -2.14 13.67
N TRP A 36 -3.47 -3.22 14.33
CA TRP A 36 -3.11 -4.57 13.88
C TRP A 36 -4.11 -5.14 12.85
N PHE A 37 -5.38 -4.77 12.92
CA PHE A 37 -6.39 -5.26 12.00
C PHE A 37 -6.69 -4.26 10.88
N ALA A 38 -7.18 -3.06 11.21
CA ALA A 38 -7.69 -2.15 10.18
C ALA A 38 -6.58 -1.59 9.29
N PHE A 39 -5.47 -1.15 9.88
CA PHE A 39 -4.29 -0.73 9.12
C PHE A 39 -3.68 -1.85 8.28
N PHE A 40 -3.70 -3.11 8.76
CA PHE A 40 -3.22 -4.26 7.99
C PHE A 40 -4.03 -4.48 6.72
N ILE A 41 -5.37 -4.52 6.84
CA ILE A 41 -6.25 -4.68 5.67
C ILE A 41 -6.04 -3.56 4.66
N GLY A 42 -5.96 -2.32 5.12
CA GLY A 42 -5.66 -1.17 4.25
C GLY A 42 -4.30 -1.29 3.56
N SER A 43 -3.27 -1.73 4.29
CA SER A 43 -1.91 -1.91 3.77
C SER A 43 -1.83 -3.00 2.72
N VAL A 44 -2.49 -4.15 2.95
CA VAL A 44 -2.59 -5.23 1.97
C VAL A 44 -3.28 -4.75 0.70
N ALA A 45 -4.39 -4.03 0.83
CA ALA A 45 -5.08 -3.43 -0.32
C ALA A 45 -4.17 -2.45 -1.09
N SER A 46 -3.40 -1.61 -0.38
CA SER A 46 -2.43 -0.69 -0.97
C SER A 46 -1.35 -1.41 -1.81
N ILE A 47 -0.79 -2.50 -1.26
CA ILE A 47 0.26 -3.30 -1.91
C ILE A 47 -0.29 -3.98 -3.17
N ILE A 48 -1.45 -4.65 -3.06
CA ILE A 48 -2.10 -5.32 -4.21
C ILE A 48 -2.43 -4.30 -5.30
N ASN A 49 -3.01 -3.17 -4.92
CA ASN A 49 -3.39 -2.11 -5.85
C ASN A 49 -2.19 -1.52 -6.60
N SER A 50 -1.05 -1.39 -5.91
CA SER A 50 0.19 -0.87 -6.49
C SER A 50 0.85 -1.90 -7.42
N TYR A 51 0.76 -3.19 -7.10
CA TYR A 51 1.20 -4.27 -7.97
C TYR A 51 0.39 -4.33 -9.27
N LEU A 52 -0.95 -4.24 -9.17
CA LEU A 52 -1.83 -4.20 -10.34
C LEU A 52 -1.51 -3.00 -11.23
N LEU A 53 -1.27 -1.84 -10.64
CA LEU A 53 -0.87 -0.64 -11.39
C LEU A 53 0.43 -0.88 -12.18
N LEU A 54 1.44 -1.48 -11.56
CA LEU A 54 2.71 -1.79 -12.23
C LEU A 54 2.56 -2.79 -13.36
N SER A 55 1.71 -3.82 -13.17
CA SER A 55 1.40 -4.78 -14.22
C SER A 55 0.75 -4.11 -15.43
N VAL A 56 -0.19 -3.19 -15.20
CA VAL A 56 -0.80 -2.41 -16.28
C VAL A 56 0.23 -1.53 -16.98
N ILE A 57 1.04 -0.77 -16.23
CA ILE A 57 2.09 0.08 -16.82
C ILE A 57 3.05 -0.76 -17.68
N HIS A 58 3.51 -1.90 -17.17
CA HIS A 58 4.42 -2.76 -17.90
C HIS A 58 3.78 -3.29 -19.18
N LYS A 59 2.52 -3.77 -19.13
CA LYS A 59 1.80 -4.23 -20.32
C LYS A 59 1.59 -3.11 -21.34
N THR A 60 1.21 -1.92 -20.90
CA THR A 60 0.98 -0.78 -21.80
C THR A 60 2.28 -0.31 -22.47
N VAL A 61 3.36 -0.19 -21.70
CA VAL A 61 4.65 0.30 -22.21
C VAL A 61 5.32 -0.73 -23.12
N TYR A 62 5.36 -2.00 -22.73
CA TYR A 62 6.13 -3.02 -23.46
C TYR A 62 5.35 -3.71 -24.58
N TYR A 63 4.04 -3.93 -24.40
CA TYR A 63 3.26 -4.75 -25.33
C TYR A 63 2.27 -3.93 -26.18
N GLN A 64 2.10 -2.62 -25.92
CA GLN A 64 1.16 -1.71 -26.61
C GLN A 64 -0.26 -2.27 -26.82
N THR A 65 -0.65 -3.28 -26.05
CA THR A 65 -1.76 -4.20 -26.39
C THR A 65 -3.12 -3.78 -25.83
N HIS A 66 -3.17 -2.72 -25.03
CA HIS A 66 -4.39 -2.34 -24.32
C HIS A 66 -5.08 -1.17 -25.02
N GLY A 67 -6.22 -1.46 -25.68
CA GLY A 67 -7.17 -0.43 -26.07
C GLY A 67 -7.69 0.36 -24.86
N LYS A 68 -8.15 1.60 -25.07
CA LYS A 68 -8.60 2.52 -24.00
C LYS A 68 -9.56 1.86 -23.00
N ALA A 69 -10.50 1.04 -23.49
CA ALA A 69 -11.49 0.32 -22.67
C ALA A 69 -10.85 -0.66 -21.65
N GLY A 70 -9.79 -1.38 -22.03
CA GLY A 70 -9.11 -2.33 -21.15
C GLY A 70 -8.43 -1.64 -19.97
N MET A 71 -7.88 -0.44 -20.19
CA MET A 71 -7.29 0.37 -19.10
C MET A 71 -8.34 0.84 -18.08
N TYR A 72 -9.55 1.20 -18.54
CA TYR A 72 -10.65 1.56 -17.64
C TYR A 72 -11.11 0.37 -16.78
N ILE A 73 -11.17 -0.83 -17.35
CA ILE A 73 -11.55 -2.05 -16.60
C ILE A 73 -10.55 -2.32 -15.48
N GLU A 74 -9.25 -2.26 -15.76
CA GLU A 74 -8.21 -2.43 -14.75
C GLU A 74 -8.26 -1.33 -13.67
N TYR A 75 -8.59 -0.10 -14.06
CA TYR A 75 -8.81 1.01 -13.12
C TYR A 75 -10.02 0.74 -12.19
N ILE A 76 -11.14 0.25 -12.72
CA ILE A 76 -12.32 -0.10 -11.92
C ILE A 76 -12.00 -1.23 -10.94
N LYS A 77 -11.29 -2.29 -11.38
CA LYS A 77 -10.84 -3.37 -10.48
C LYS A 77 -10.05 -2.83 -9.29
N ARG A 78 -9.16 -1.88 -9.54
CA ARG A 78 -8.35 -1.22 -8.51
C ARG A 78 -9.18 -0.42 -7.52
N ILE A 79 -10.17 0.34 -7.98
CA ILE A 79 -11.13 1.02 -7.09
C ILE A 79 -11.92 0.01 -6.27
N ALA A 80 -12.41 -1.07 -6.91
CA ALA A 80 -13.17 -2.10 -6.23
C ALA A 80 -12.39 -2.73 -5.07
N ILE A 81 -11.08 -2.96 -5.23
CA ILE A 81 -10.22 -3.48 -4.14
C ILE A 81 -10.23 -2.55 -2.92
N PHE A 82 -10.14 -1.23 -3.13
CA PHE A 82 -10.19 -0.28 -2.02
C PHE A 82 -11.57 -0.26 -1.34
N ILE A 83 -12.64 -0.23 -2.13
CA ILE A 83 -14.01 -0.26 -1.60
C ILE A 83 -14.25 -1.55 -0.79
N LEU A 84 -13.89 -2.70 -1.35
CA LEU A 84 -14.03 -4.00 -0.69
C LEU A 84 -13.21 -4.08 0.60
N SER A 85 -11.99 -3.53 0.59
CA SER A 85 -11.14 -3.51 1.80
C SER A 85 -11.76 -2.67 2.93
N LEU A 86 -12.29 -1.49 2.62
CA LEU A 86 -12.97 -0.63 3.61
C LEU A 86 -14.29 -1.26 4.06
N TYR A 87 -15.05 -1.84 3.15
CA TYR A 87 -16.29 -2.55 3.48
C TYR A 87 -16.04 -3.71 4.44
N LEU A 88 -14.99 -4.51 4.19
CA LEU A 88 -14.58 -5.60 5.08
C LEU A 88 -14.20 -5.07 6.46
N VAL A 89 -13.43 -3.98 6.53
CA VAL A 89 -13.09 -3.34 7.81
C VAL A 89 -14.35 -2.90 8.56
N VAL A 90 -15.30 -2.25 7.90
CA VAL A 90 -16.56 -1.81 8.53
C VAL A 90 -17.37 -3.00 9.03
N LEU A 91 -17.50 -4.07 8.24
CA LEU A 91 -18.28 -5.26 8.59
C LEU A 91 -17.70 -5.96 9.82
N VAL A 92 -16.39 -6.22 9.83
CA VAL A 92 -15.72 -6.86 10.97
C VAL A 92 -15.75 -5.95 12.19
N THR A 93 -15.50 -4.65 12.00
CA THR A 93 -15.49 -3.68 13.11
C THR A 93 -16.85 -3.56 13.77
N ARG A 94 -17.96 -3.52 13.02
CA ARG A 94 -19.30 -3.49 13.61
C ARG A 94 -19.61 -4.73 14.44
N LYS A 95 -19.07 -5.90 14.06
CA LYS A 95 -19.31 -7.17 14.76
C LYS A 95 -18.46 -7.33 16.02
N PHE A 96 -17.19 -6.94 15.98
CA PHE A 96 -16.24 -7.22 17.06
C PHE A 96 -15.83 -5.98 17.87
N PHE A 97 -15.91 -4.78 17.29
CA PHE A 97 -15.39 -3.54 17.88
C PHE A 97 -16.29 -2.32 17.59
N PRO A 98 -17.59 -2.34 17.96
CA PRO A 98 -18.55 -1.33 17.53
C PRO A 98 -18.19 0.09 18.00
N ASN A 99 -17.53 0.23 19.15
CA ASN A 99 -17.23 1.52 19.77
C ASN A 99 -16.07 2.30 19.12
N ILE A 100 -15.31 1.67 18.22
CA ILE A 100 -14.10 2.25 17.59
C ILE A 100 -14.19 2.27 16.06
N LEU A 101 -15.42 2.27 15.52
CA LEU A 101 -15.68 2.21 14.09
C LEU A 101 -14.91 3.29 13.30
N LEU A 102 -15.00 4.54 13.75
CA LEU A 102 -14.33 5.66 13.09
C LEU A 102 -12.81 5.48 13.10
N ASN A 103 -12.23 5.06 14.23
CA ASN A 103 -10.78 4.88 14.33
C ASN A 103 -10.29 3.76 13.41
N ASN A 104 -11.03 2.66 13.28
CA ASN A 104 -10.68 1.58 12.36
C ASN A 104 -10.79 2.03 10.90
N ILE A 105 -11.82 2.82 10.53
CA ILE A 105 -11.93 3.37 9.17
C ILE A 105 -10.74 4.29 8.87
N VAL A 106 -10.38 5.17 9.81
CA VAL A 106 -9.22 6.08 9.66
C VAL A 106 -7.93 5.27 9.53
N ALA A 107 -7.70 4.28 10.41
CA ALA A 107 -6.51 3.45 10.37
C ALA A 107 -6.40 2.62 9.08
N ALA A 108 -7.52 2.10 8.57
CA ALA A 108 -7.56 1.47 7.26
C ALA A 108 -7.24 2.46 6.13
N GLY A 109 -7.74 3.70 6.21
CA GLY A 109 -7.37 4.77 5.29
C GLY A 109 -5.87 5.08 5.30
N ILE A 110 -5.25 5.15 6.48
CA ILE A 110 -3.79 5.31 6.61
C ILE A 110 -3.07 4.10 6.01
N GLY A 111 -3.56 2.88 6.25
CA GLY A 111 -3.04 1.66 5.62
C GLY A 111 -3.14 1.69 4.09
N ILE A 112 -4.23 2.19 3.52
CA ILE A 112 -4.39 2.38 2.07
C ILE A 112 -3.30 3.32 1.50
N LEU A 113 -2.85 4.28 2.30
CA LEU A 113 -1.76 5.19 1.93
C LEU A 113 -0.35 4.60 2.14
N ASN A 114 -0.21 3.42 2.75
CA ASN A 114 1.06 2.81 3.11
C ASN A 114 2.07 2.77 1.94
N PHE A 115 1.64 2.36 0.75
CA PHE A 115 2.56 2.31 -0.39
C PHE A 115 3.05 3.70 -0.82
N LYS A 116 2.19 4.73 -0.75
CA LYS A 116 2.58 6.12 -1.05
C LYS A 116 3.54 6.67 0.00
N ILE A 117 3.28 6.39 1.28
CA ILE A 117 4.17 6.76 2.39
C ILE A 117 5.53 6.10 2.19
N SER A 118 5.54 4.81 1.83
CA SER A 118 6.76 4.06 1.56
C SER A 118 7.55 4.61 0.38
N LEU A 119 6.87 5.08 -0.67
CA LEU A 119 7.49 5.74 -1.80
C LEU A 119 8.17 7.05 -1.38
N PHE A 120 7.49 7.85 -0.56
CA PHE A 120 8.05 9.08 -0.01
C PHE A 120 9.28 8.82 0.87
N ILE A 121 9.22 7.82 1.77
CA ILE A 121 10.35 7.41 2.60
C ILE A 121 11.52 6.94 1.74
N SER A 122 11.26 6.12 0.71
CA SER A 122 12.30 5.63 -0.20
C SER A 122 13.05 6.78 -0.86
N LYS A 123 12.33 7.79 -1.38
CA LYS A 123 12.94 8.97 -2.00
C LYS A 123 13.73 9.83 -1.01
N LEU A 124 13.25 9.98 0.22
CA LEU A 124 13.97 10.73 1.26
C LEU A 124 15.30 10.04 1.65
N LEU A 125 15.30 8.71 1.75
CA LEU A 125 16.51 7.94 2.05
C LEU A 125 17.54 8.06 0.91
N GLU A 126 17.08 7.94 -0.33
CA GLU A 126 17.92 8.11 -1.51
C GLU A 126 18.54 9.53 -1.57
N TYR A 127 17.73 10.58 -1.33
CA TYR A 127 18.23 11.95 -1.25
C TYR A 127 19.33 12.13 -0.19
N ARG A 128 19.17 11.53 1.00
CA ARG A 128 20.20 11.56 2.04
C ARG A 128 21.47 10.81 1.65
N GLU A 129 21.34 9.66 0.98
CA GLU A 129 22.48 8.86 0.50
C GLU A 129 23.30 9.64 -0.53
N HIS A 130 22.64 10.36 -1.44
CA HIS A 130 23.31 11.24 -2.41
C HIS A 130 24.01 12.43 -1.76
N LYS A 131 23.36 13.10 -0.79
CA LYS A 131 23.97 14.22 -0.06
C LYS A 131 25.24 13.79 0.70
N LYS A 132 25.19 12.65 1.41
CA LYS A 132 26.37 12.10 2.11
C LYS A 132 27.54 11.76 1.19
N LYS A 133 27.27 11.38 -0.07
CA LYS A 133 28.32 11.11 -1.07
C LYS A 133 28.87 12.39 -1.72
N GLY A 134 28.07 13.46 -1.78
CA GLY A 134 28.50 14.77 -2.30
C GLY A 134 29.33 15.59 -1.31
N ASP A 135 29.09 15.42 -0.01
CA ASP A 135 29.83 16.12 1.07
C ASP A 135 31.17 15.43 1.43
N GLY A 136 31.58 14.41 0.68
CA GLY A 136 32.79 13.60 0.91
C GLY A 136 33.96 13.89 -0.02
N ASN A 137 33.91 14.96 -0.83
CA ASN A 137 35.01 15.45 -1.67
C ASN A 137 35.54 16.78 -1.15
#